data_AF-A0A7V8D915-F1
#
_entry.id   AF-A0A7V8D915-F1
#
_cell.length_a   1.000
_cell.length_b   1.000
_cell.length_c   1.000
_cell.angle_alpha   90.00
_cell.angle_beta   90.00
_cell.angle_gamma   90.00
#
_symmetry.space_group_name_H-M   'P 1'
#
loop_
_entity.id
_entity.type
_entity.pdbx_description
1 polymer ?
#
loop_
_entity_poly.entity_id
_entity_poly.type
_entity_poly.pdbx_seq_one_letter_code
_entity_poly.pdbx_strand_id
1 'polypeptide(L)'
;MTSVKVSSAIKAQFRETARNIISNDRAARKLGMSQNTIGLIQSCLLKAYKGGYQAAILGHDENSISEEQLTWEMIPPKGRNFLEQLTMFYGRLYHPYMATPPDVDTNEVFLISSVIINGKIRWVIERHTHNADVRSFSNGAVFPLIKLGLFSLEDDALDLFKLTNLGVEICKEYWRRSDANDPTLPKSNIRH
;
A
#
# COMPACT_ATOMS: atom_id res chain seq x y z
N MET A 1 -11.79 -1.09 -28.77
CA MET A 1 -10.83 -1.67 -27.80
C MET A 1 -9.49 -1.85 -28.49
N THR A 2 -8.54 -0.96 -28.24
CA THR A 2 -7.17 -1.08 -28.75
C THR A 2 -6.48 -2.25 -28.07
N SER A 3 -5.98 -3.21 -28.87
CA SER A 3 -5.21 -4.35 -28.38
C SER A 3 -3.92 -3.85 -27.72
N VAL A 4 -3.77 -4.10 -26.42
CA VAL A 4 -2.52 -3.82 -25.69
C VAL A 4 -1.43 -4.74 -26.25
N LYS A 5 -0.47 -4.17 -26.98
CA LYS A 5 0.67 -4.93 -27.53
C LYS A 5 1.62 -5.28 -26.39
N VAL A 6 1.60 -6.54 -25.97
CA VAL A 6 2.60 -7.10 -25.04
C VAL A 6 3.98 -7.15 -25.71
N SER A 7 4.99 -6.57 -25.06
CA SER A 7 6.36 -6.50 -25.58
C SER A 7 6.98 -7.89 -25.79
N SER A 8 7.95 -7.99 -26.70
CA SER A 8 8.70 -9.24 -26.95
C SER A 8 9.45 -9.73 -25.69
N ALA A 9 9.97 -8.80 -24.88
CA ALA A 9 10.66 -9.11 -23.63
C ALA A 9 9.73 -9.76 -22.60
N ILE A 10 8.51 -9.23 -22.38
CA ILE A 10 7.53 -9.81 -21.45
C ILE A 10 7.11 -11.21 -21.91
N LYS A 11 6.91 -11.40 -23.22
CA LYS A 11 6.61 -12.73 -23.79
C LYS A 11 7.74 -13.73 -23.57
N ALA A 12 9.00 -13.28 -23.65
CA ALA A 12 10.16 -14.13 -23.39
C ALA A 12 10.23 -14.54 -21.92
N GLN A 13 10.05 -13.60 -20.99
CA GLN A 13 10.03 -13.86 -19.55
C GLN A 13 8.91 -14.85 -19.17
N PHE A 14 7.70 -14.65 -19.69
CA PHE A 14 6.58 -15.55 -19.46
C PHE A 14 6.89 -16.99 -19.89
N ARG A 15 7.47 -17.15 -21.09
CA ARG A 15 7.87 -18.48 -21.60
C ARG A 15 8.92 -19.12 -20.72
N GLU A 16 9.86 -18.35 -20.20
CA GLU A 16 10.92 -18.89 -19.34
C GLU A 16 10.39 -19.33 -17.97
N THR A 17 9.49 -18.55 -17.37
CA THR A 17 8.78 -18.98 -16.15
C THR A 17 8.02 -20.28 -16.37
N ALA A 18 7.31 -20.42 -17.50
CA ALA A 18 6.60 -21.64 -17.84
C ALA A 18 7.53 -22.85 -18.04
N ARG A 19 8.67 -22.65 -18.72
CA ARG A 19 9.69 -23.70 -18.89
C ARG A 19 10.24 -24.18 -17.55
N ASN A 20 10.51 -23.26 -16.62
CA ASN A 20 11.04 -23.60 -15.30
C ASN A 20 10.04 -24.45 -14.50
N ILE A 21 8.76 -24.08 -14.51
CA ILE A 21 7.71 -24.87 -13.84
C ILE A 21 7.66 -26.30 -14.39
N ILE A 22 7.64 -26.46 -15.72
CA ILE A 22 7.57 -27.77 -16.38
C ILE A 22 8.85 -28.58 -16.16
N SER A 23 10.02 -27.94 -16.22
CA SER A 23 11.31 -28.58 -15.98
C SER A 23 11.39 -29.16 -14.58
N ASN A 24 10.99 -28.37 -13.57
CA ASN A 24 10.98 -28.80 -12.17
C ASN A 24 9.99 -29.94 -11.93
N ASP A 25 8.80 -29.87 -12.54
CA ASP A 25 7.81 -30.95 -12.46
C ASP A 25 8.31 -32.25 -13.11
N ARG A 26 8.98 -32.16 -14.27
CA ARG A 26 9.59 -33.32 -14.94
C ARG A 26 10.73 -33.91 -14.11
N ALA A 27 11.56 -33.07 -13.49
CA ALA A 27 12.66 -33.51 -12.62
C ALA A 27 12.13 -34.23 -11.37
N ALA A 28 11.11 -33.66 -10.71
CA ALA A 28 10.47 -34.27 -9.55
C ALA A 28 9.87 -35.64 -9.89
N ARG A 29 9.15 -35.74 -11.02
CA ARG A 29 8.61 -37.02 -11.52
C ARG A 29 9.71 -38.05 -11.80
N LYS A 30 10.85 -37.64 -12.37
CA LYS A 30 11.99 -38.54 -12.64
C LYS A 30 12.62 -39.06 -11.34
N LEU A 31 12.62 -38.27 -10.28
CA LEU A 31 13.21 -38.59 -8.98
C LEU A 31 12.20 -39.21 -7.99
N GLY A 32 10.96 -39.45 -8.40
CA GLY A 32 9.90 -39.97 -7.52
C GLY A 32 9.46 -39.00 -6.42
N MET A 33 9.75 -37.71 -6.58
CA MET A 33 9.40 -36.66 -5.63
C MET A 33 8.05 -36.02 -5.98
N SER A 34 7.34 -35.56 -4.95
CA SER A 34 6.14 -34.74 -5.16
C SER A 34 6.51 -33.31 -5.51
N GLN A 35 5.71 -32.67 -6.37
CA GLN A 35 5.87 -31.26 -6.75
C GLN A 35 4.52 -30.56 -6.75
N ASN A 36 4.47 -29.36 -6.19
CA ASN A 36 3.25 -28.55 -6.14
C ASN A 36 3.10 -27.66 -7.38
N THR A 37 2.96 -28.28 -8.55
CA THR A 37 2.86 -27.59 -9.84
C THR A 37 1.60 -26.73 -9.94
N ILE A 38 0.49 -27.19 -9.38
CA ILE A 38 -0.78 -26.44 -9.33
C ILE A 38 -0.60 -25.16 -8.50
N GLY A 39 0.00 -25.27 -7.30
CA GLY A 39 0.29 -24.11 -6.45
C GLY A 39 1.23 -23.11 -7.13
N LEU A 40 2.26 -23.58 -7.83
CA LEU A 40 3.17 -22.71 -8.58
C LEU A 40 2.46 -21.95 -9.71
N ILE A 41 1.57 -22.61 -10.44
CA ILE A 41 0.75 -21.97 -11.48
C ILE A 41 -0.16 -20.91 -10.85
N GLN A 42 -0.87 -21.26 -9.76
CA GLN A 42 -1.73 -20.34 -9.03
C GLN A 42 -0.96 -19.10 -8.55
N SER A 43 0.21 -19.29 -7.93
CA SER A 43 1.07 -18.19 -7.47
C SER A 43 1.52 -17.30 -8.63
N CYS A 44 1.89 -17.88 -9.78
CA CYS A 44 2.29 -17.11 -10.96
C CYS A 44 1.12 -16.31 -11.56
N LEU A 45 -0.08 -16.91 -11.63
CA LEU A 45 -1.28 -16.23 -12.10
C LEU A 45 -1.69 -15.09 -11.17
N LEU A 46 -1.63 -15.31 -9.85
CA LEU A 46 -1.88 -14.27 -8.86
C LEU A 46 -0.84 -13.15 -8.97
N LYS A 47 0.44 -13.48 -9.18
CA LYS A 47 1.51 -12.48 -9.40
C LYS A 47 1.26 -11.65 -10.66
N ALA A 48 0.88 -12.28 -11.77
CA ALA A 48 0.56 -11.59 -13.01
C ALA A 48 -0.69 -10.72 -12.90
N TYR A 49 -1.74 -11.22 -12.24
CA TYR A 49 -2.97 -10.46 -11.96
C TYR A 49 -2.69 -9.26 -11.06
N LYS A 50 -1.94 -9.46 -9.96
CA LYS A 50 -1.52 -8.38 -9.06
C LYS A 50 -0.68 -7.34 -9.82
N GLY A 51 0.30 -7.77 -10.62
CA GLY A 51 1.13 -6.85 -11.41
C GLY A 51 0.33 -6.05 -12.43
N GLY A 52 -0.62 -6.67 -13.13
CA GLY A 52 -1.52 -5.99 -14.06
C GLY A 52 -2.49 -5.03 -13.35
N TYR A 53 -3.03 -5.45 -12.20
CA TYR A 53 -3.87 -4.62 -11.35
C TYR A 53 -3.08 -3.42 -10.80
N GLN A 54 -1.85 -3.63 -10.34
CA GLN A 54 -0.92 -2.59 -9.88
C GLN A 54 -0.53 -1.63 -11.01
N ALA A 55 -0.23 -2.12 -12.21
CA ALA A 55 0.05 -1.27 -13.36
C ALA A 55 -1.17 -0.45 -13.82
N ALA A 56 -2.38 -1.00 -13.68
CA ALA A 56 -3.62 -0.26 -13.90
C ALA A 56 -3.90 0.76 -12.77
N ILE A 57 -3.44 0.46 -11.55
CA ILE A 57 -3.55 1.32 -10.36
C ILE A 57 -2.57 2.49 -10.40
N LEU A 58 -1.31 2.22 -10.76
CA LEU A 58 -0.18 3.15 -10.87
C LEU A 58 -0.07 3.79 -12.26
N GLY A 59 -1.04 3.54 -13.16
CA GLY A 59 -0.99 4.02 -14.53
C GLY A 59 -0.81 5.54 -14.59
N HIS A 60 0.25 5.96 -15.28
CA HIS A 60 0.62 7.33 -15.64
C HIS A 60 -0.57 8.30 -15.66
N ASP A 61 -0.71 9.13 -14.63
CA ASP A 61 -1.61 10.26 -14.65
C ASP A 61 -0.81 11.47 -15.16
N GLU A 62 -1.15 11.96 -16.36
CA GLU A 62 -0.62 13.21 -16.92
C GLU A 62 -1.03 14.45 -16.08
N ASN A 63 -1.80 14.24 -14.99
CA ASN A 63 -2.19 15.26 -14.00
C ASN A 63 -1.48 15.06 -12.64
N SER A 64 -0.30 14.43 -12.60
CA SER A 64 0.48 14.35 -11.36
C SER A 64 0.68 15.76 -10.80
N ILE A 65 -0.02 16.07 -9.71
CA ILE A 65 0.26 17.24 -8.88
C ILE A 65 1.74 17.13 -8.52
N SER A 66 2.53 18.19 -8.79
CA SER A 66 3.93 18.20 -8.36
C SER A 66 3.97 17.83 -6.88
N GLU A 67 4.79 16.85 -6.51
CA GLU A 67 4.97 16.39 -5.13
C GLU A 67 5.21 17.57 -4.17
N GLU A 68 5.80 18.66 -4.69
CA GLU A 68 6.11 19.90 -3.98
C GLU A 68 4.89 20.78 -3.62
N GLN A 69 3.68 20.47 -4.12
CA GLN A 69 2.45 21.27 -3.89
C GLN A 69 1.32 20.51 -3.20
N LEU A 70 1.51 19.23 -2.88
CA LEU A 70 0.45 18.43 -2.28
C LEU A 70 0.24 18.83 -0.82
N THR A 71 -0.96 19.30 -0.48
CA THR A 71 -1.35 19.62 0.91
C THR A 71 -2.43 18.67 1.43
N TRP A 72 -2.62 18.65 2.75
CA TRP A 72 -3.63 17.83 3.42
C TRP A 72 -5.05 18.01 2.85
N GLU A 73 -5.41 19.24 2.50
CA GLU A 73 -6.73 19.62 1.98
C GLU A 73 -7.04 18.98 0.62
N MET A 74 -6.01 18.67 -0.17
CA MET A 74 -6.14 18.03 -1.47
C MET A 74 -6.45 16.53 -1.35
N ILE A 75 -6.25 15.94 -0.17
CA ILE A 75 -6.52 14.53 0.07
C ILE A 75 -8.04 14.31 0.21
N PRO A 76 -8.64 13.34 -0.52
CA PRO A 76 -10.06 13.05 -0.41
C PRO A 76 -10.48 12.69 1.02
N PRO A 77 -11.73 13.01 1.44
CA PRO A 77 -12.16 12.81 2.83
C PRO A 77 -11.94 11.39 3.38
N LYS A 78 -12.20 10.35 2.57
CA LYS A 78 -11.98 8.96 2.99
C LYS A 78 -10.49 8.62 3.16
N GLY A 79 -9.63 9.25 2.38
CA GLY A 79 -8.18 9.11 2.49
C GLY A 79 -7.63 9.84 3.72
N ARG A 80 -8.11 11.04 4.01
CA ARG A 80 -7.78 11.76 5.26
C ARG A 80 -8.15 10.95 6.48
N ASN A 81 -9.38 10.44 6.56
CA ASN A 81 -9.81 9.59 7.68
C ASN A 81 -8.94 8.35 7.87
N PHE A 82 -8.41 7.79 6.77
CA PHE A 82 -7.49 6.66 6.84
C PHE A 82 -6.12 7.09 7.38
N LEU A 83 -5.55 8.17 6.85
CA LEU A 83 -4.27 8.72 7.32
C LEU A 83 -4.32 9.20 8.77
N GLU A 84 -5.40 9.85 9.19
CA GLU A 84 -5.61 10.26 10.59
C GLU A 84 -5.58 9.05 11.53
N GLN A 85 -6.24 7.95 11.16
CA GLN A 85 -6.24 6.73 11.97
C GLN A 85 -4.87 6.05 11.99
N LEU A 86 -4.22 6.00 10.83
CA LEU A 86 -2.90 5.39 10.69
C LEU A 86 -1.85 6.16 11.50
N THR A 87 -1.86 7.49 11.41
CA THR A 87 -0.80 8.37 11.92
C THR A 87 -1.17 9.10 13.21
N MET A 88 -2.21 8.64 13.91
CA MET A 88 -2.76 9.29 15.11
C MET A 88 -1.71 9.63 16.18
N PHE A 89 -0.64 8.83 16.28
CA PHE A 89 0.40 9.08 17.27
C PHE A 89 1.18 10.39 17.03
N TYR A 90 1.23 10.91 15.80
CA TYR A 90 1.85 12.21 15.55
C TYR A 90 1.15 13.35 16.30
N GLY A 91 -0.16 13.26 16.54
CA GLY A 91 -0.88 14.21 17.41
C GLY A 91 -0.51 14.14 18.90
N ARG A 92 0.27 13.13 19.31
CA ARG A 92 0.84 13.07 20.67
C ARG A 92 2.21 13.75 20.76
N LEU A 93 2.86 14.02 19.61
CA LEU A 93 4.17 14.65 19.57
C LEU A 93 4.11 16.16 19.76
N TYR A 94 3.02 16.82 19.34
CA TYR A 94 2.90 18.28 19.34
C TYR A 94 1.89 18.81 20.37
N HIS A 95 1.31 17.93 21.19
CA HIS A 95 0.35 18.32 22.21
C HIS A 95 1.01 19.11 23.36
N PRO A 96 0.58 20.36 23.65
CA PRO A 96 1.27 21.27 24.57
C PRO A 96 1.31 20.82 26.04
N TYR A 97 0.51 19.80 26.41
CA TYR A 97 0.42 19.28 27.78
C TYR A 97 1.11 17.91 27.99
N MET A 98 1.73 17.32 26.96
CA MET A 98 2.51 16.10 27.15
C MET A 98 3.97 16.47 27.42
N ALA A 99 4.33 16.54 28.70
CA ALA A 99 5.72 16.58 29.12
C ALA A 99 6.36 15.23 28.76
N THR A 100 7.32 15.25 27.82
CA THR A 100 8.06 14.11 27.24
C THR A 100 7.24 13.14 26.37
N PRO A 101 7.55 13.01 25.06
CA PRO A 101 7.03 11.91 24.25
C PRO A 101 7.52 10.58 24.85
N PRO A 102 6.65 9.60 25.14
CA PRO A 102 7.08 8.30 25.62
C PRO A 102 7.74 7.55 24.47
N ASP A 103 9.09 7.49 24.42
CA ASP A 103 9.89 6.66 23.50
C ASP A 103 9.23 6.40 22.14
N VAL A 104 8.71 7.45 21.50
CA VAL A 104 8.03 7.30 20.21
C VAL A 104 9.15 7.14 19.22
N ASP A 105 9.39 5.91 18.78
CA ASP A 105 10.33 5.64 17.70
C ASP A 105 9.82 6.37 16.46
N THR A 106 10.37 7.56 16.23
CA THR A 106 10.03 8.41 15.08
C THR A 106 10.34 7.75 13.74
N ASN A 107 10.99 6.58 13.75
CA ASN A 107 11.23 5.73 12.58
C ASN A 107 10.13 4.68 12.36
N GLU A 108 8.97 4.78 13.01
CA GLU A 108 7.87 3.84 12.77
C GLU A 108 7.47 3.82 11.28
N VAL A 109 7.70 2.67 10.64
CA VAL A 109 7.37 2.45 9.23
C VAL A 109 5.91 2.02 9.14
N PHE A 110 5.09 2.85 8.50
CA PHE A 110 3.69 2.52 8.28
C PHE A 110 3.51 1.61 7.07
N LEU A 111 3.16 0.37 7.35
CA LEU A 111 2.96 -0.65 6.35
C LEU A 111 1.47 -0.98 6.19
N ILE A 112 1.03 -1.12 4.96
CA ILE A 112 -0.34 -1.52 4.62
C ILE A 112 -0.31 -2.61 3.56
N SER A 113 -1.27 -3.52 3.60
CA SER A 113 -1.37 -4.58 2.59
C SER A 113 -2.78 -4.74 2.05
N SER A 114 -2.89 -5.32 0.86
CA SER A 114 -4.19 -5.64 0.25
C SER A 114 -4.58 -7.09 0.51
N VAL A 115 -5.80 -7.30 1.01
CA VAL A 115 -6.39 -8.62 1.28
C VAL A 115 -7.75 -8.76 0.56
N ILE A 116 -8.18 -10.00 0.31
CA ILE A 116 -9.51 -10.28 -0.25
C ILE A 116 -10.44 -10.70 0.89
N ILE A 117 -11.49 -9.92 1.13
CA ILE A 117 -12.52 -10.24 2.13
C ILE A 117 -13.88 -10.25 1.41
N ASN A 118 -14.56 -11.39 1.42
CA ASN A 118 -15.86 -11.59 0.76
C ASN A 118 -15.84 -11.19 -0.73
N GLY A 119 -14.77 -11.58 -1.44
CA GLY A 119 -14.60 -11.29 -2.87
C GLY A 119 -14.29 -9.82 -3.21
N LYS A 120 -14.07 -8.97 -2.20
CA LYS A 120 -13.71 -7.55 -2.39
C LYS A 120 -12.32 -7.28 -1.85
N ILE A 121 -11.57 -6.46 -2.58
CA ILE A 121 -10.25 -5.99 -2.12
C ILE A 121 -10.47 -5.02 -0.95
N ARG A 122 -9.72 -5.29 0.11
CA ARG A 122 -9.67 -4.50 1.33
C ARG A 122 -8.22 -4.22 1.70
N TRP A 123 -8.00 -3.17 2.46
CA TRP A 123 -6.67 -2.78 2.93
C TRP A 123 -6.58 -2.94 4.43
N VAL A 124 -5.47 -3.48 4.90
CA VAL A 124 -5.19 -3.66 6.32
C VAL A 124 -3.89 -2.95 6.68
N ILE A 125 -3.80 -2.50 7.93
CA ILE A 125 -2.58 -1.93 8.49
C ILE A 125 -1.77 -3.09 9.05
N GLU A 126 -0.54 -3.24 8.58
CA GLU A 126 0.38 -4.27 9.06
C GLU A 126 1.04 -3.77 10.34
N ARG A 127 0.81 -4.46 11.46
CA ARG A 127 1.52 -4.21 12.72
C ARG A 127 2.48 -5.36 12.98
N HIS A 128 3.69 -5.05 13.48
CA HIS A 128 4.71 -6.05 13.84
C HIS A 128 4.26 -7.04 14.93
N THR A 129 3.17 -6.78 15.64
CA THR A 129 2.60 -7.66 16.65
C THR A 129 1.48 -8.53 16.06
N HIS A 130 1.55 -9.86 16.28
CA HIS A 130 0.67 -10.91 15.73
C HIS A 130 -0.85 -10.79 16.00
N ASN A 131 -1.33 -9.67 16.51
CA ASN A 131 -2.75 -9.35 16.54
C ASN A 131 -3.04 -8.36 15.43
N ALA A 132 -3.29 -8.89 14.23
CA ALA A 132 -3.84 -8.12 13.12
C ALA A 132 -5.09 -7.40 13.61
N ASP A 133 -5.03 -6.07 13.64
CA ASP A 133 -6.20 -5.26 13.89
C ASP A 133 -7.23 -5.62 12.80
N VAL A 134 -8.41 -6.12 13.20
CA VAL A 134 -9.45 -6.65 12.28
C VAL A 134 -10.00 -5.55 11.34
N ARG A 135 -9.59 -4.31 11.56
CA ARG A 135 -10.05 -3.15 10.82
C ARG A 135 -9.49 -3.15 9.40
N SER A 136 -10.40 -3.40 8.45
CA SER A 136 -10.10 -3.32 7.03
C SER A 136 -10.74 -2.09 6.38
N PHE A 137 -10.06 -1.52 5.40
CA PHE A 137 -10.45 -0.30 4.71
C PHE A 137 -10.84 -0.59 3.26
N SER A 138 -11.74 0.23 2.71
CA SER A 138 -12.13 0.09 1.29
C SER A 138 -11.05 0.62 0.36
N ASN A 139 -11.00 0.11 -0.88
CA ASN A 139 -10.18 0.69 -1.96
C ASN A 139 -10.34 2.21 -2.09
N GLY A 140 -11.55 2.75 -1.97
CA GLY A 140 -11.78 4.19 -2.09
C GLY A 140 -11.17 5.06 -0.98
N ALA A 141 -10.66 4.46 0.10
CA ALA A 141 -9.91 5.16 1.14
C ALA A 141 -8.41 5.20 0.84
N VAL A 142 -7.85 4.09 0.36
CA VAL A 142 -6.39 3.93 0.18
C VAL A 142 -5.93 4.28 -1.24
N PHE A 143 -6.70 3.91 -2.26
CA PHE A 143 -6.29 4.06 -3.65
C PHE A 143 -5.96 5.50 -4.06
N PRO A 144 -6.73 6.54 -3.65
CA PRO A 144 -6.33 7.91 -3.93
C PRO A 144 -4.98 8.29 -3.31
N LEU A 145 -4.61 7.69 -2.18
CA LEU A 145 -3.34 7.98 -1.49
C LEU A 145 -2.15 7.41 -2.26
N ILE A 146 -2.31 6.20 -2.82
CA ILE A 146 -1.30 5.60 -3.71
C ILE A 146 -1.14 6.46 -4.97
N LYS A 147 -2.24 6.93 -5.57
CA LYS A 147 -2.20 7.81 -6.74
C LYS A 147 -1.53 9.16 -6.46
N LEU A 148 -1.69 9.69 -5.25
CA LEU A 148 -1.05 10.92 -4.80
C LEU A 148 0.41 10.73 -4.36
N GLY A 149 0.99 9.53 -4.51
CA GLY A 149 2.38 9.26 -4.11
C GLY A 149 2.61 9.21 -2.60
N LEU A 150 1.54 9.14 -1.80
CA LEU A 150 1.63 9.09 -0.33
C LEU A 150 1.99 7.68 0.16
N PHE A 151 1.69 6.65 -0.63
CA PHE A 151 2.14 5.28 -0.40
C PHE A 151 2.91 4.77 -1.61
N SER A 152 4.00 4.08 -1.34
CA SER A 152 4.83 3.39 -2.33
C SER A 152 4.94 1.92 -1.98
N LEU A 153 5.25 1.09 -2.96
CA LEU A 153 5.53 -0.32 -2.70
C LEU A 153 6.79 -0.44 -1.83
N GLU A 154 6.76 -1.32 -0.83
CA GLU A 154 7.98 -1.68 -0.09
C GLU A 154 8.86 -2.56 -0.99
N ASP A 155 10.18 -2.34 -0.93
CA ASP A 155 11.12 -3.11 -1.74
C ASP A 155 11.00 -4.60 -1.36
N ASP A 156 11.04 -5.48 -2.37
CA ASP A 156 10.93 -6.94 -2.23
C ASP A 156 9.57 -7.52 -1.76
N ALA A 157 8.54 -6.70 -1.51
CA ALA A 157 7.21 -7.17 -1.12
C ALA A 157 6.14 -6.98 -2.22
N LEU A 158 5.29 -7.98 -2.44
CA LEU A 158 4.34 -8.00 -3.58
C LEU A 158 3.06 -7.20 -3.35
N ASP A 159 2.68 -6.96 -2.10
CA ASP A 159 1.43 -6.31 -1.71
C ASP A 159 1.57 -5.45 -0.45
N LEU A 160 2.80 -5.17 -0.05
CA LEU A 160 3.11 -4.32 1.08
C LEU A 160 3.45 -2.91 0.59
N PHE A 161 2.77 -1.92 1.12
CA PHE A 161 2.98 -0.53 0.78
C PHE A 161 3.43 0.22 2.03
N LYS A 162 4.46 1.05 1.87
CA LYS A 162 4.98 1.95 2.88
C LYS A 162 4.48 3.37 2.66
N LEU A 163 4.16 4.06 3.74
CA LEU A 163 3.96 5.50 3.69
C LEU A 163 5.27 6.16 3.23
N THR A 164 5.20 7.01 2.20
CA THR A 164 6.39 7.69 1.66
C THR A 164 6.84 8.82 2.57
N ASN A 165 8.05 9.35 2.35
CA ASN A 165 8.51 10.54 3.06
C ASN A 165 7.55 11.73 2.87
N LEU A 166 7.01 11.91 1.66
CA LEU A 166 5.97 12.90 1.38
C LEU A 166 4.72 12.67 2.25
N GLY A 167 4.25 11.43 2.32
CA GLY A 167 3.13 11.05 3.17
C GLY A 167 3.39 11.32 4.65
N VAL A 168 4.59 11.01 5.14
CA VAL A 168 5.02 11.29 6.51
C VAL A 168 4.96 12.78 6.80
N GLU A 169 5.57 13.62 5.96
CA GLU A 169 5.66 15.06 6.19
C GLU A 169 4.28 15.75 6.12
N ILE A 170 3.42 15.35 5.18
CA ILE A 170 2.04 15.85 5.12
C ILE A 170 1.26 15.48 6.39
N CYS A 171 1.41 14.25 6.89
CA CYS A 171 0.72 13.84 8.12
C CYS A 171 1.25 14.58 9.35
N LYS A 172 2.57 14.76 9.48
CA LYS A 172 3.17 15.56 10.56
C LYS A 172 2.66 16.99 10.54
N GLU A 173 2.64 17.64 9.37
CA GLU A 173 2.16 19.03 9.25
C GLU A 173 0.67 19.15 9.58
N TYR A 174 -0.15 18.17 9.17
CA TYR A 174 -1.54 18.09 9.59
C TYR A 174 -1.67 18.03 11.12
N TRP A 175 -0.98 17.10 11.78
CA TRP A 175 -1.07 16.95 13.22
C TRP A 175 -0.54 18.18 13.98
N ARG A 176 0.53 18.79 13.50
CA ARG A 176 1.06 20.07 14.03
C ARG A 176 0.00 21.18 13.97
N ARG A 177 -0.70 21.32 12.85
CA ARG A 177 -1.79 22.32 12.68
C ARG A 177 -3.02 21.97 13.51
N SER A 178 -3.36 20.68 13.59
CA SER A 178 -4.49 20.17 14.38
C SER A 178 -4.30 20.46 15.86
N ASP A 179 -3.12 20.18 16.41
CA ASP A 179 -2.81 20.43 17.82
C ASP A 179 -2.76 21.94 18.15
N ALA A 180 -2.45 22.78 17.14
CA ALA A 180 -2.54 24.23 17.23
C ALA A 180 -3.97 24.78 17.08
N ASN A 181 -4.98 23.92 16.93
CA ASN A 181 -6.37 24.28 16.67
C ASN A 181 -6.55 25.18 15.43
N ASP A 182 -5.80 24.91 14.35
CA ASP A 182 -5.89 25.68 13.11
C ASP A 182 -7.31 25.60 12.51
N PRO A 183 -8.05 26.73 12.41
CA PRO A 183 -9.43 26.74 11.91
C PRO A 183 -9.54 26.50 10.40
N THR A 184 -8.43 26.53 9.67
CA THR A 184 -8.39 26.27 8.22
C THR A 184 -8.40 24.79 7.89
N LEU A 185 -8.14 23.92 8.88
CA LEU A 185 -8.18 22.49 8.67
C LEU A 185 -9.62 22.00 8.40
N PRO A 186 -9.81 21.15 7.39
CA PRO A 186 -11.07 20.45 7.22
C PRO A 186 -11.45 19.65 8.47
N LYS A 187 -12.75 19.53 8.77
CA LYS A 187 -13.25 18.77 9.92
C LYS A 187 -12.75 17.33 9.91
N SER A 188 -12.10 16.91 10.99
CA SER A 188 -11.74 15.53 11.30
C SER A 188 -12.98 14.69 11.60
N ASN A 189 -12.96 13.42 11.22
CA ASN A 189 -14.00 12.45 11.62
C ASN A 189 -13.62 11.66 12.89
N ILE A 190 -12.39 11.84 13.39
CA ILE A 190 -11.99 11.29 14.67
C ILE A 190 -12.56 12.19 15.77
N ARG A 191 -13.38 11.61 16.64
CA ARG A 191 -13.84 12.29 17.84
C ARG A 191 -12.68 12.28 18.83
N HIS A 192 -12.15 13.47 19.14
CA HIS A 192 -11.20 13.69 20.24
C HIS A 192 -11.92 13.62 21.58
#